data_AF-A0A930M6S8-F1
#
_entry.id   AF-A0A930M6S8-F1
#
_cell.length_a   1.000
_cell.length_b   1.000
_cell.length_c   1.000
_cell.angle_alpha   90.00
_cell.angle_beta   90.00
_cell.angle_gamma   90.00
#
_symmetry.space_group_name_H-M   'P 1'
#
loop_
_entity.id
_entity.type
_entity.pdbx_description
1 polymer ?
#
loop_
_entity_poly.entity_id
_entity_poly.type
_entity_poly.pdbx_seq_one_letter_code
_entity_poly.pdbx_strand_id
1 'polypeptide(L)'
;MVEVKNMRNDMQCVLFFLSCMLAFCVLFARGEAAGQIQDTDFSYRGISLGDTEQSLKQAWGEEDTEGMQMVHGIHLRTFTYGDIVVSTTVAGKKVVDISLMGEAYRLRQDVRYGATSSYIFRVFGKAQRQFMDDHTCYVYDDPMNVHRHLMLNLDAEHGALLSTRMTMLPLTEEETEELSRSPYSPFGVQDLARDFIEQKEIDVTALPSAAPVRLGGYGT
;
A
#
# COMPACT_ATOMS: atom_id res chain seq x y z
N MET A 1 2.82 -63.26 -32.50
CA MET A 1 1.66 -62.37 -32.25
C MET A 1 1.45 -62.01 -30.76
N VAL A 2 2.05 -62.74 -29.81
CA VAL A 2 1.97 -62.47 -28.36
C VAL A 2 2.91 -61.33 -27.92
N GLU A 3 4.10 -61.25 -28.52
CA GLU A 3 5.17 -60.30 -28.14
C GLU A 3 4.81 -58.82 -28.36
N VAL A 4 4.17 -58.52 -29.50
CA VAL A 4 3.73 -57.15 -29.86
C VAL A 4 2.63 -56.65 -28.91
N LYS A 5 1.84 -57.56 -28.34
CA LYS A 5 0.74 -57.22 -27.43
C LYS A 5 1.26 -56.87 -26.03
N ASN A 6 2.32 -57.54 -25.57
CA ASN A 6 3.01 -57.19 -24.32
C ASN A 6 3.70 -55.82 -24.42
N MET A 7 4.45 -55.57 -25.49
CA MET A 7 5.13 -54.28 -25.70
C MET A 7 4.17 -53.08 -25.71
N ARG A 8 2.96 -53.27 -26.25
CA ARG A 8 1.93 -52.23 -26.29
C ARG A 8 1.30 -51.97 -24.92
N ASN A 9 1.14 -53.01 -24.10
CA ASN A 9 0.68 -52.87 -22.72
C ASN A 9 1.74 -52.21 -21.84
N ASP A 10 3.01 -52.58 -21.98
CA ASP A 10 4.12 -51.98 -21.23
C ASP A 10 4.28 -50.48 -21.56
N MET A 11 4.17 -50.11 -22.84
CA MET A 11 4.21 -48.71 -23.28
C MET A 11 3.01 -47.90 -22.76
N GLN A 12 1.82 -48.51 -22.68
CA GLN A 12 0.63 -47.88 -22.08
C GLN A 12 0.76 -47.70 -20.57
N CYS A 13 1.35 -48.66 -19.85
CA CYS A 13 1.65 -48.53 -18.43
C CYS A 13 2.66 -47.40 -18.17
N VAL A 14 3.73 -47.32 -18.96
CA VAL A 14 4.74 -46.24 -18.83
C VAL A 14 4.13 -44.87 -19.10
N LEU A 15 3.29 -44.72 -20.14
CA LEU A 15 2.57 -43.48 -20.44
C LEU A 15 1.60 -43.08 -19.31
N PHE A 16 0.92 -44.06 -18.71
CA PHE A 16 0.02 -43.81 -17.58
C PHE A 16 0.79 -43.35 -16.34
N PHE A 17 1.88 -44.03 -15.98
CA PHE A 17 2.74 -43.62 -14.86
C PHE A 17 3.37 -42.24 -15.07
N LEU A 18 3.80 -41.92 -16.29
CA LEU A 18 4.33 -40.61 -16.63
C LEU A 18 3.26 -39.52 -16.48
N SER A 19 2.02 -39.79 -16.91
CA SER A 19 0.89 -38.86 -16.77
C SER A 19 0.48 -38.64 -15.31
N CYS A 20 0.52 -39.69 -14.48
CA CYS A 20 0.25 -39.59 -13.04
C CYS A 20 1.35 -38.81 -12.31
N MET A 21 2.63 -39.03 -12.67
CA MET A 21 3.75 -38.24 -12.14
C MET A 21 3.63 -36.76 -12.53
N LEU A 22 3.28 -36.45 -13.78
CA LEU A 22 3.12 -35.08 -14.24
C LEU A 22 1.94 -34.38 -13.53
N ALA A 23 0.81 -35.07 -13.34
CA ALA A 23 -0.33 -34.56 -12.59
C ALA A 23 0.01 -34.33 -11.10
N PHE A 24 0.81 -35.21 -10.50
CA PHE A 24 1.30 -35.04 -9.14
C PHE A 24 2.26 -33.83 -9.05
N CYS A 25 3.17 -33.66 -10.00
CA CYS A 25 4.05 -32.49 -10.06
C CYS A 25 3.28 -31.16 -10.16
N VAL A 26 2.16 -31.09 -10.90
CA VAL A 26 1.33 -29.88 -11.00
C VAL A 26 0.58 -29.59 -9.68
N LEU A 27 0.18 -30.63 -8.93
CA LEU A 27 -0.48 -30.47 -7.63
C LEU A 27 0.49 -30.02 -6.52
N PHE A 28 1.77 -30.39 -6.61
CA PHE A 28 2.82 -29.98 -5.66
C PHE A 28 3.66 -28.78 -6.14
N ALA A 29 3.44 -28.28 -7.36
CA ALA A 29 4.09 -27.07 -7.87
C ALA A 29 3.58 -25.78 -7.21
N ARG A 30 2.51 -25.84 -6.40
CA ARG A 30 2.19 -24.79 -5.42
C ARG A 30 3.08 -24.90 -4.18
N GLY A 31 4.39 -24.97 -4.39
CA GLY A 31 5.32 -24.51 -3.39
C GLY A 31 5.24 -23.00 -3.41
N GLU A 32 4.44 -22.41 -2.52
CA GLU A 32 4.61 -20.99 -2.19
C GLU A 32 6.10 -20.80 -1.89
N ALA A 33 6.77 -19.92 -2.63
CA ALA A 33 8.13 -19.53 -2.30
C ALA A 33 8.07 -18.88 -0.91
N ALA A 34 8.30 -19.69 0.13
CA ALA A 34 8.29 -19.23 1.50
C ALA A 34 9.33 -18.12 1.63
N GLY A 35 8.88 -16.93 2.03
CA GLY A 35 9.73 -15.75 2.16
C GLY A 35 9.84 -14.89 0.89
N GLN A 36 8.77 -14.78 0.09
CA GLN A 36 8.64 -13.75 -0.93
C GLN A 36 7.31 -13.00 -0.77
N ILE A 37 7.32 -11.72 -1.15
CA ILE A 37 6.12 -10.90 -1.24
C ILE A 37 5.23 -11.43 -2.37
N GLN A 38 3.92 -11.38 -2.17
CA GLN A 38 2.91 -11.76 -3.14
C GLN A 38 2.00 -10.57 -3.43
N ASP A 39 1.37 -10.53 -4.60
CA ASP A 39 0.41 -9.48 -4.98
C ASP A 39 -0.71 -9.30 -3.92
N THR A 40 -1.15 -10.40 -3.30
CA THR A 40 -2.15 -10.38 -2.24
C THR A 40 -1.71 -9.65 -0.97
N ASP A 41 -0.40 -9.45 -0.75
CA ASP A 41 0.13 -8.76 0.42
C ASP A 41 -0.08 -7.24 0.37
N PHE A 42 -0.51 -6.71 -0.79
CA PHE A 42 -0.88 -5.29 -0.99
C PHE A 42 -2.40 -5.06 -1.01
N SER A 43 -3.14 -6.03 -0.46
CA SER A 43 -4.60 -6.00 -0.32
C SER A 43 -5.01 -6.47 1.06
N TYR A 44 -6.17 -6.02 1.52
CA TYR A 44 -6.73 -6.46 2.80
C TYR A 44 -8.23 -6.66 2.68
N ARG A 45 -8.74 -7.79 3.16
CA ARG A 45 -10.19 -8.12 3.19
C ARG A 45 -10.94 -7.76 1.88
N GLY A 46 -10.33 -8.08 0.74
CA GLY A 46 -10.92 -7.88 -0.58
C GLY A 46 -10.80 -6.46 -1.15
N ILE A 47 -10.09 -5.55 -0.48
CA ILE A 47 -9.78 -4.20 -0.98
C ILE A 47 -8.29 -4.09 -1.25
N SER A 48 -7.97 -3.65 -2.46
CA SER A 48 -6.61 -3.46 -2.96
C SER A 48 -6.32 -1.98 -3.18
N LEU A 49 -5.03 -1.63 -3.16
CA LEU A 49 -4.60 -0.30 -3.57
C LEU A 49 -5.00 -0.05 -5.04
N GLY A 50 -5.72 1.05 -5.29
CA GLY A 50 -6.25 1.47 -6.60
C GLY A 50 -7.74 1.17 -6.79
N ASP A 51 -8.35 0.42 -5.88
CA ASP A 51 -9.80 0.22 -5.86
C ASP A 51 -10.55 1.52 -5.61
N THR A 52 -11.83 1.55 -5.97
CA THR A 52 -12.66 2.75 -5.75
C THR A 52 -13.22 2.81 -4.34
N GLU A 53 -13.48 4.01 -3.85
CA GLU A 53 -14.26 4.25 -2.62
C GLU A 53 -15.61 3.50 -2.63
N GLN A 54 -16.25 3.39 -3.80
CA GLN A 54 -17.47 2.60 -3.94
C GLN A 54 -17.25 1.11 -3.67
N SER A 55 -16.14 0.53 -4.15
CA SER A 55 -15.82 -0.88 -3.91
C SER A 55 -15.51 -1.12 -2.44
N LEU A 56 -14.81 -0.17 -1.79
CA LEU A 56 -14.59 -0.16 -0.34
C LEU A 56 -15.91 -0.21 0.43
N LYS A 57 -16.83 0.73 0.17
CA LYS A 57 -18.14 0.77 0.84
C LYS A 57 -18.98 -0.48 0.57
N GLN A 58 -18.89 -1.05 -0.62
CA GLN A 58 -19.58 -2.31 -0.93
C GLN A 58 -19.02 -3.50 -0.16
N ALA A 59 -17.70 -3.57 0.02
CA ALA A 59 -17.05 -4.67 0.70
C ALA A 59 -17.15 -4.57 2.23
N TRP A 60 -16.97 -3.37 2.78
CA TRP A 60 -16.78 -3.15 4.22
C TRP A 60 -17.96 -2.43 4.89
N GLY A 61 -18.87 -1.86 4.12
CA GLY A 61 -20.01 -1.09 4.62
C GLY A 61 -19.64 0.38 4.89
N GLU A 62 -20.46 1.02 5.72
CA GLU A 62 -20.25 2.41 6.13
C GLU A 62 -19.10 2.51 7.13
N GLU A 63 -18.31 3.56 6.97
CA GLU A 63 -17.25 3.98 7.87
C GLU A 63 -17.78 4.44 9.24
N ASP A 64 -16.96 4.29 10.29
CA ASP A 64 -17.25 4.86 11.61
C ASP A 64 -17.05 6.38 11.62
N THR A 65 -16.07 6.87 10.86
CA THR A 65 -15.72 8.29 10.79
C THR A 65 -15.03 8.60 9.46
N GLU A 66 -15.35 9.76 8.89
CA GLU A 66 -14.69 10.34 7.72
C GLU A 66 -13.87 11.57 8.12
N GLY A 67 -12.70 11.75 7.50
CA GLY A 67 -11.85 12.91 7.71
C GLY A 67 -11.03 13.29 6.48
N MET A 68 -10.15 14.28 6.68
CA MET A 68 -9.15 14.71 5.71
C MET A 68 -7.79 14.68 6.39
N GLN A 69 -6.77 14.19 5.68
CA GLN A 69 -5.38 14.25 6.13
C GLN A 69 -4.46 14.73 5.02
N MET A 70 -3.26 15.17 5.40
CA MET A 70 -2.21 15.54 4.47
C MET A 70 -0.96 14.72 4.79
N VAL A 71 -0.47 13.96 3.81
CA VAL A 71 0.72 13.09 3.94
C VAL A 71 1.67 13.42 2.80
N HIS A 72 2.92 13.80 3.10
CA HIS A 72 3.92 14.24 2.11
C HIS A 72 3.39 15.29 1.11
N GLY A 73 2.55 16.22 1.58
CA GLY A 73 1.92 17.25 0.72
C GLY A 73 0.82 16.72 -0.19
N ILE A 74 0.32 15.51 0.04
CA ILE A 74 -0.82 14.92 -0.66
C ILE A 74 -2.05 14.96 0.26
N HIS A 75 -3.11 15.62 -0.19
CA HIS A 75 -4.41 15.65 0.47
C HIS A 75 -5.17 14.35 0.20
N LEU A 76 -5.70 13.76 1.27
CA LEU A 76 -6.40 12.50 1.23
C LEU A 76 -7.68 12.59 2.05
N ARG A 77 -8.73 11.91 1.59
CA ARG A 77 -9.90 11.57 2.42
C ARG A 77 -9.58 10.32 3.23
N THR A 78 -9.97 10.28 4.49
CA THR A 78 -9.74 9.14 5.38
C THR A 78 -11.05 8.55 5.86
N PHE A 79 -11.13 7.23 5.93
CA PHE A 79 -12.27 6.46 6.40
C PHE A 79 -11.79 5.49 7.47
N THR A 80 -12.36 5.57 8.65
CA THR A 80 -12.01 4.71 9.78
C THR A 80 -13.02 3.59 9.93
N TYR A 81 -12.53 2.37 10.14
CA TYR A 81 -13.28 1.14 10.39
C TYR A 81 -12.67 0.42 11.60
N GLY A 82 -13.02 0.85 12.81
CA GLY A 82 -12.38 0.43 14.05
C GLY A 82 -10.88 0.79 14.06
N ASP A 83 -10.03 -0.22 14.19
CA ASP A 83 -8.56 -0.09 14.17
C ASP A 83 -7.97 -0.07 12.75
N ILE A 84 -8.78 0.17 11.72
CA ILE A 84 -8.33 0.22 10.32
C ILE A 84 -8.65 1.60 9.76
N VAL A 85 -7.66 2.23 9.12
CA VAL A 85 -7.84 3.51 8.43
C VAL A 85 -7.52 3.31 6.97
N VAL A 86 -8.46 3.66 6.09
CA VAL A 86 -8.28 3.65 4.64
C VAL A 86 -8.27 5.08 4.13
N SER A 87 -7.33 5.41 3.26
CA SER A 87 -7.27 6.72 2.63
C SER A 87 -7.50 6.64 1.13
N THR A 88 -8.23 7.62 0.61
CA THR A 88 -8.46 7.78 -0.82
C THR A 88 -7.96 9.12 -1.33
N THR A 89 -7.59 9.16 -2.61
CA THR A 89 -7.41 10.42 -3.34
C THR A 89 -8.72 11.21 -3.35
N VAL A 90 -8.65 12.54 -3.17
CA VAL A 90 -9.81 13.44 -3.18
C VAL A 90 -10.49 13.44 -4.54
N ALA A 91 -9.71 13.62 -5.62
CA ALA A 91 -10.26 13.73 -6.97
C ALA A 91 -10.66 12.38 -7.56
N GLY A 92 -9.75 11.40 -7.49
CA GLY A 92 -9.93 10.08 -8.14
C GLY A 92 -10.80 9.10 -7.34
N LYS A 93 -11.06 9.39 -6.05
CA LYS A 93 -11.71 8.48 -5.09
C LYS A 93 -11.14 7.05 -5.14
N LYS A 94 -9.82 6.94 -5.29
CA LYS A 94 -9.07 5.68 -5.33
C LYS A 94 -8.41 5.43 -4.00
N VAL A 95 -8.48 4.19 -3.52
CA VAL A 95 -7.76 3.73 -2.33
C VAL A 95 -6.27 3.78 -2.60
N VAL A 96 -5.53 4.53 -1.79
CA VAL A 96 -4.08 4.72 -1.92
C VAL A 96 -3.33 4.37 -0.65
N ASP A 97 -4.04 4.17 0.46
CA ASP A 97 -3.42 3.83 1.74
C ASP A 97 -4.37 2.99 2.59
N ILE A 98 -3.85 1.94 3.21
CA ILE A 98 -4.57 1.07 4.15
C ILE A 98 -3.65 0.88 5.36
N SER A 99 -4.01 1.48 6.49
CA SER A 99 -3.31 1.36 7.77
C SER A 99 -4.07 0.41 8.69
N LEU A 100 -3.37 -0.62 9.16
CA LEU A 100 -3.87 -1.67 10.03
C LEU A 100 -3.17 -1.56 11.39
N MET A 101 -3.95 -1.26 12.41
CA MET A 101 -3.49 -1.19 13.80
C MET A 101 -4.31 -2.13 14.69
N GLY A 102 -3.94 -2.20 15.97
CA GLY A 102 -4.60 -3.05 16.95
C GLY A 102 -4.35 -4.55 16.75
N GLU A 103 -5.11 -5.36 17.47
CA GLU A 103 -4.88 -6.81 17.56
C GLU A 103 -5.79 -7.64 16.65
N ALA A 104 -6.74 -7.02 15.94
CA ALA A 104 -7.77 -7.73 15.19
C ALA A 104 -7.36 -8.12 13.76
N TYR A 105 -6.40 -7.40 13.15
CA TYR A 105 -6.00 -7.67 11.77
C TYR A 105 -5.18 -8.95 11.66
N ARG A 106 -5.28 -9.61 10.49
CA ARG A 106 -4.52 -10.81 10.13
C ARG A 106 -4.04 -10.69 8.69
N LEU A 107 -2.73 -10.77 8.50
CA LEU A 107 -2.09 -10.85 7.19
C LEU A 107 -1.92 -12.31 6.76
N ARG A 108 -1.27 -12.52 5.62
CA ARG A 108 -0.93 -13.84 5.10
C ARG A 108 -0.22 -14.69 6.15
N GLN A 109 -0.63 -15.95 6.25
CA GLN A 109 -0.15 -16.89 7.27
C GLN A 109 -0.30 -16.37 8.72
N ASP A 110 -1.36 -15.63 9.05
CA ASP A 110 -1.65 -15.16 10.42
C ASP A 110 -0.59 -14.22 11.02
N VAL A 111 0.21 -13.52 10.18
CA VAL A 111 1.06 -12.43 10.69
C VAL A 111 0.18 -11.31 11.22
N ARG A 112 0.45 -10.86 12.44
CA ARG A 112 -0.39 -9.95 13.23
C ARG A 112 0.43 -9.22 14.28
N TYR A 113 -0.21 -8.31 15.01
CA TYR A 113 0.38 -7.65 16.17
C TYR A 113 1.17 -8.62 17.07
N GLY A 114 2.40 -8.23 17.44
CA GLY A 114 3.33 -9.02 18.23
C GLY A 114 4.14 -10.07 17.45
N ALA A 115 3.93 -10.23 16.13
CA ALA A 115 4.71 -11.17 15.33
C ALA A 115 6.21 -10.83 15.37
N THR A 116 7.05 -11.84 15.55
CA THR A 116 8.50 -11.68 15.60
C THR A 116 9.08 -11.43 14.21
N SER A 117 10.22 -10.73 14.15
CA SER A 117 10.98 -10.56 12.90
C SER A 117 11.30 -11.90 12.20
N SER A 118 11.62 -12.95 12.97
CA SER A 118 11.86 -14.29 12.41
C SER A 118 10.64 -14.87 11.71
N TYR A 119 9.44 -14.61 12.23
CA TYR A 119 8.20 -15.07 11.61
C TYR A 119 7.86 -14.25 10.37
N ILE A 120 7.97 -12.92 10.46
CA ILE A 120 7.81 -12.00 9.33
C ILE A 120 8.69 -12.44 8.16
N PHE A 121 9.99 -12.71 8.39
CA PHE A 121 10.91 -13.10 7.33
C PHE A 121 10.59 -14.45 6.69
N ARG A 122 9.97 -15.37 7.44
CA ARG A 122 9.49 -16.65 6.88
C ARG A 122 8.34 -16.44 5.91
N VAL A 123 7.50 -15.43 6.14
CA VAL A 123 6.30 -15.17 5.33
C VAL A 123 6.60 -14.30 4.13
N PHE A 124 7.23 -13.13 4.36
CA PHE A 124 7.42 -12.08 3.35
C PHE A 124 8.84 -12.03 2.77
N GLY A 125 9.81 -12.67 3.44
CA GLY A 125 11.22 -12.65 3.03
C GLY A 125 12.06 -11.76 3.92
N LYS A 126 13.38 -11.79 3.72
CA LYS A 126 14.28 -10.90 4.47
C LYS A 126 14.18 -9.48 3.92
N ALA A 127 14.03 -8.51 4.81
CA ALA A 127 14.12 -7.09 4.51
C ALA A 127 15.13 -6.41 5.44
N GLN A 128 15.71 -5.31 4.97
CA GLN A 128 16.54 -4.46 5.79
C GLN A 128 15.65 -3.61 6.71
N ARG A 129 16.08 -3.45 7.97
CA ARG A 129 15.44 -2.53 8.90
C ARG A 129 15.70 -1.09 8.48
N GLN A 130 14.64 -0.31 8.38
CA GLN A 130 14.67 1.11 8.03
C GLN A 130 14.08 1.94 9.18
N PHE A 131 14.44 3.21 9.26
CA PHE A 131 13.87 4.16 10.20
C PHE A 131 13.15 5.25 9.41
N MET A 132 11.84 5.33 9.56
CA MET A 132 10.95 6.18 8.77
C MET A 132 9.82 6.70 9.67
N ASP A 133 9.53 8.01 9.61
CA ASP A 133 8.44 8.65 10.36
C ASP A 133 8.39 8.22 11.84
N ASP A 134 9.54 8.27 12.51
CA ASP A 134 9.74 7.85 13.92
C ASP A 134 9.50 6.36 14.22
N HIS A 135 9.29 5.54 13.18
CA HIS A 135 9.09 4.10 13.29
C HIS A 135 10.29 3.32 12.74
N THR A 136 10.65 2.26 13.46
CA THR A 136 11.51 1.21 12.91
C THR A 136 10.64 0.29 12.06
N CYS A 137 10.94 0.09 10.78
CA CYS A 137 10.09 -0.71 9.89
C CYS A 137 10.86 -1.66 8.97
N TYR A 138 10.15 -2.65 8.44
CA TYR A 138 10.51 -3.34 7.21
C TYR A 138 9.62 -2.83 6.08
N VAL A 139 10.21 -2.55 4.92
CA VAL A 139 9.49 -2.14 3.70
C VAL A 139 9.70 -3.20 2.63
N TYR A 140 8.61 -3.61 1.99
CA TYR A 140 8.61 -4.52 0.85
C TYR A 140 7.90 -3.84 -0.32
N ASP A 141 8.59 -3.78 -1.46
CA ASP A 141 8.05 -3.16 -2.67
C ASP A 141 7.40 -4.22 -3.56
N ASP A 142 6.32 -3.85 -4.25
CA ASP A 142 5.73 -4.70 -5.29
C ASP A 142 6.67 -4.75 -6.50
N PRO A 143 7.20 -5.93 -6.88
CA PRO A 143 8.12 -6.04 -8.01
C PRO A 143 7.47 -5.66 -9.35
N MET A 144 6.14 -5.63 -9.44
CA MET A 144 5.39 -5.27 -10.62
C MET A 144 4.93 -3.79 -10.60
N ASN A 145 4.97 -3.14 -9.43
CA ASN A 145 4.54 -1.76 -9.26
C ASN A 145 5.42 -1.04 -8.23
N VAL A 146 6.39 -0.29 -8.73
CA VAL A 146 7.43 0.38 -7.91
C VAL A 146 6.88 1.40 -6.88
N HIS A 147 5.61 1.79 -6.98
CA HIS A 147 4.97 2.72 -6.06
C HIS A 147 3.95 2.03 -5.15
N ARG A 148 4.03 0.70 -4.98
CA ARG A 148 3.21 -0.03 -4.00
C ARG A 148 4.14 -0.62 -2.95
N HIS A 149 3.88 -0.25 -1.70
CA HIS A 149 4.72 -0.63 -0.58
C HIS A 149 3.89 -1.31 0.51
N LEU A 150 4.45 -2.36 1.08
CA LEU A 150 4.02 -2.94 2.34
C LEU A 150 5.02 -2.55 3.42
N MET A 151 4.58 -1.74 4.37
CA MET A 151 5.36 -1.33 5.53
C MET A 151 4.90 -2.10 6.77
N LEU A 152 5.86 -2.71 7.45
CA LEU A 152 5.65 -3.40 8.73
C LEU A 152 6.36 -2.61 9.82
N ASN A 153 5.61 -1.88 10.63
CA ASN A 153 6.14 -1.07 11.72
C ASN A 153 6.43 -1.95 12.93
N LEU A 154 7.60 -1.77 13.52
CA LEU A 154 8.15 -2.62 14.56
C LEU A 154 8.37 -1.84 15.83
N ASP A 155 8.26 -2.54 16.93
CA ASP A 155 8.78 -2.10 18.22
C ASP A 155 10.31 -1.96 18.13
N ALA A 156 10.83 -0.83 18.59
CA ALA A 156 12.25 -0.50 18.47
C ALA A 156 13.14 -1.40 19.34
N GLU A 157 12.63 -1.85 20.49
CA GLU A 157 13.40 -2.65 21.45
C GLU A 157 13.43 -4.14 21.08
N HIS A 158 12.28 -4.69 20.72
CA HIS A 158 12.09 -6.14 20.55
C HIS A 158 11.87 -6.56 19.09
N GLY A 159 11.65 -5.61 18.16
CA GLY A 159 11.44 -5.90 16.75
C GLY A 159 10.18 -6.72 16.46
N ALA A 160 9.18 -6.61 17.35
CA ALA A 160 7.87 -7.21 17.20
C ALA A 160 6.94 -6.30 16.38
N LEU A 161 6.04 -6.88 15.59
CA LEU A 161 5.12 -6.12 14.75
C LEU A 161 4.14 -5.29 15.60
N LEU A 162 4.04 -3.99 15.32
CA LEU A 162 3.09 -3.07 15.95
C LEU A 162 1.93 -2.73 15.03
N SER A 163 2.22 -2.37 13.78
CA SER A 163 1.20 -2.01 12.79
C SER A 163 1.68 -2.36 11.40
N THR A 164 0.74 -2.39 10.47
CA THR A 164 1.01 -2.67 9.06
C THR A 164 0.37 -1.58 8.22
N ARG A 165 1.04 -1.17 7.16
CA ARG A 165 0.53 -0.19 6.21
C ARG A 165 0.78 -0.68 4.80
N MET A 166 -0.26 -0.70 3.98
CA MET A 166 -0.17 -0.91 2.53
C MET A 166 -0.40 0.44 1.88
N THR A 167 0.53 0.92 1.06
CA THR A 167 0.46 2.31 0.58
C THR A 167 0.99 2.49 -0.83
N MET A 168 0.41 3.46 -1.54
CA MET A 168 0.97 4.08 -2.74
C MET A 168 1.51 5.49 -2.50
N LEU A 169 1.53 5.94 -1.25
CA LEU A 169 2.12 7.23 -0.91
C LEU A 169 3.64 7.12 -1.04
N PRO A 170 4.31 8.15 -1.55
CA PRO A 170 5.76 8.15 -1.65
C PRO A 170 6.36 8.03 -0.25
N LEU A 171 7.37 7.17 -0.15
CA LEU A 171 8.13 6.92 1.07
C LEU A 171 9.39 7.79 1.15
N THR A 172 9.85 8.30 0.00
CA THR A 172 11.05 9.12 -0.11
C THR A 172 10.80 10.42 -0.88
N GLU A 173 11.73 11.37 -0.78
CA GLU A 173 11.69 12.60 -1.56
C GLU A 173 11.85 12.29 -3.06
N GLU A 174 12.72 11.33 -3.41
CA GLU A 174 12.92 10.89 -4.79
C GLU A 174 11.63 10.32 -5.40
N GLU A 175 10.92 9.45 -4.67
CA GLU A 175 9.62 8.93 -5.12
C GLU A 175 8.57 10.04 -5.24
N THR A 176 8.60 11.03 -4.34
CA THR A 176 7.71 12.20 -4.40
C THR A 176 7.95 12.99 -5.71
N GLU A 177 9.21 13.22 -6.06
CA GLU A 177 9.58 13.90 -7.30
C GLU A 177 9.21 13.09 -8.55
N GLU A 178 9.40 11.76 -8.51
CA GLU A 178 9.00 10.86 -9.60
C GLU A 178 7.48 10.86 -9.82
N LEU A 179 6.69 10.71 -8.75
CA LEU A 179 5.23 10.76 -8.81
C LEU A 179 4.74 12.12 -9.33
N SER A 180 5.37 13.22 -8.91
CA SER A 180 5.01 14.56 -9.38
C SER A 180 5.21 14.75 -10.90
N ARG A 181 6.12 13.97 -11.51
CA ARG A 181 6.41 14.00 -12.95
C ARG A 181 5.66 12.91 -13.73
N SER A 182 5.11 11.91 -13.04
CA SER A 182 4.49 10.75 -13.67
C SER A 182 3.10 11.07 -14.20
N PRO A 183 2.83 10.90 -15.51
CA PRO A 183 1.49 11.06 -16.06
C PRO A 183 0.53 9.95 -15.62
N TYR A 184 1.06 8.88 -15.00
CA TYR A 184 0.30 7.75 -14.45
C TYR A 184 0.21 7.79 -12.92
N SER A 185 0.54 8.93 -12.30
CA SER A 185 0.34 9.13 -10.86
C SER A 185 -1.12 8.85 -10.48
N PRO A 186 -1.38 8.08 -9.40
CA PRO A 186 -2.73 7.91 -8.90
C PRO A 186 -3.29 9.21 -8.28
N PHE A 187 -2.42 10.20 -8.03
CA PHE A 187 -2.76 11.49 -7.43
C PHE A 187 -2.98 12.54 -8.52
N GLY A 188 -4.17 13.15 -8.52
CA GLY A 188 -4.52 14.27 -9.39
C GLY A 188 -4.03 15.61 -8.84
N VAL A 189 -4.12 16.66 -9.64
CA VAL A 189 -3.72 18.04 -9.27
C VAL A 189 -4.37 18.51 -7.96
N GLN A 190 -5.65 18.19 -7.75
CA GLN A 190 -6.38 18.55 -6.54
C GLN A 190 -5.91 17.80 -5.29
N ASP A 191 -5.25 16.65 -5.47
CA ASP A 191 -4.68 15.87 -4.38
C ASP A 191 -3.30 16.43 -3.99
N LEU A 192 -2.60 17.12 -4.89
CA LEU A 192 -1.26 17.65 -4.64
C LEU A 192 -1.32 19.08 -4.09
N ALA A 193 -0.67 19.32 -2.95
CA ALA A 193 -0.66 20.62 -2.29
C ALA A 193 0.12 21.72 -3.05
N ARG A 194 0.82 21.41 -4.15
CA ARG A 194 1.64 22.39 -4.88
C ARG A 194 0.80 23.54 -5.48
N ASP A 195 -0.47 23.30 -5.79
CA ASP A 195 -1.32 24.29 -6.48
C ASP A 195 -2.42 24.90 -5.59
N PHE A 196 -2.53 24.50 -4.32
CA PHE A 196 -3.54 25.03 -3.39
C PHE A 196 -3.16 26.40 -2.76
N ILE A 197 -2.39 27.23 -3.48
CA ILE A 197 -2.19 28.65 -3.17
C ILE A 197 -3.12 29.54 -4.01
N GLU A 198 -3.70 29.05 -5.11
CA GLU A 198 -4.64 29.82 -5.93
C GLU A 198 -6.10 29.39 -5.69
N GLN A 199 -6.75 29.93 -4.64
CA GLN A 199 -8.21 30.21 -4.62
C GLN A 199 -8.78 30.70 -3.27
N LYS A 200 -7.96 31.11 -2.30
CA LYS A 200 -8.45 32.13 -1.36
C LYS A 200 -8.24 33.50 -1.99
N GLU A 201 -9.21 33.93 -2.79
CA GLU A 201 -9.39 35.37 -3.03
C GLU A 201 -9.44 36.04 -1.65
N ILE A 202 -8.36 36.75 -1.30
CA ILE A 202 -8.34 37.55 -0.08
C ILE A 202 -9.42 38.61 -0.29
N ASP A 203 -10.45 38.57 0.53
CA ASP A 203 -11.49 39.60 0.54
C ASP A 203 -10.85 40.94 0.95
N VAL A 204 -10.46 41.73 -0.05
CA VAL A 204 -9.89 43.05 0.12
C VAL A 204 -10.96 44.13 0.30
N THR A 205 -12.25 43.79 0.27
CA THR A 205 -13.33 44.79 0.42
C THR A 205 -13.39 45.39 1.83
N ALA A 206 -12.78 44.73 2.82
CA ALA A 206 -12.62 45.25 4.18
C ALA A 206 -11.28 45.97 4.43
N LEU A 207 -10.39 46.10 3.43
CA LEU A 207 -9.15 46.84 3.62
C LEU A 207 -9.45 48.35 3.71
N PRO A 208 -8.94 49.04 4.74
CA PRO A 208 -9.06 50.50 4.79
C PRO A 208 -8.31 51.11 3.61
N SER A 209 -8.97 52.03 2.90
CA SER A 209 -8.32 52.81 1.82
C SER A 209 -7.03 53.41 2.35
N ALA A 210 -5.91 53.15 1.67
CA ALA A 210 -4.60 53.65 2.07
C ALA A 210 -4.66 55.17 2.23
N ALA A 211 -4.65 55.65 3.47
CA ALA A 211 -4.43 57.05 3.75
C ALA A 211 -2.99 57.37 3.30
N PRO A 212 -2.74 58.51 2.62
CA PRO A 212 -1.41 58.86 2.18
C PRO A 212 -0.48 58.97 3.40
N VAL A 213 0.43 58.01 3.53
CA VAL A 213 1.45 58.00 4.57
C VAL A 213 2.35 59.20 4.33
N ARG A 214 2.25 60.22 5.18
CA ARG A 214 3.22 61.31 5.23
C ARG A 214 4.48 60.79 5.91
N LEU A 215 5.48 60.42 5.12
CA LEU A 215 6.84 60.22 5.59
C LEU A 215 7.38 61.59 6.04
N GLY A 216 7.31 61.86 7.34
CA GLY A 216 7.94 63.02 7.95
C GLY A 216 9.46 62.86 7.97
N GLY A 217 10.13 63.32 6.93
CA GLY A 217 11.58 63.50 6.93
C GLY A 217 11.96 64.75 7.72
N TYR A 218 12.84 64.62 8.71
CA TYR A 218 13.53 65.76 9.31
C TYR A 218 14.53 66.32 8.29
N GLY A 219 14.14 67.42 7.65
CA GLY A 219 15.03 68.26 6.86
C GLY A 219 15.28 69.58 7.60
N THR A 220 16.31 69.57 8.46
CA THR A 220 17.36 70.60 8.70
C THR A 220 18.04 70.28 10.02
#